data_AF-A0A7C5WMG8-F1
#
_entry.id   AF-A0A7C5WMG8-F1
#
_cell.length_a   1.000
_cell.length_b   1.000
_cell.length_c   1.000
_cell.angle_alpha   90.00
_cell.angle_beta   90.00
_cell.angle_gamma   90.00
#
_symmetry.space_group_name_H-M   'P 1'
#
loop_
_entity.id
_entity.type
_entity.pdbx_description
1 polymer ?
#
loop_
_entity_poly.entity_id
_entity_poly.type
_entity_poly.pdbx_seq_one_letter_code
_entity_poly.pdbx_strand_id
1 'polypeptide(L)'
;MSCDGHRAACRGRSAPGRRSPAGERGFTLLELLMVTGIIGVLSAIAIPLLQRAIVQSELKAVVSEGRTIHTAFKNYYLDHGQYPSTTGSDAFELDTFEPLRSNRYYVGNLGARLLGEQADAYGSPDDQGQNQEFWVEMTLSKDSSIRFLICDSDNAPLSGGTYLDGVFAYEDGVQKNL
;
A
#
# COMPACT_ATOMS: atom_id res chain seq x y z
N MET A 1 13.38 -83.09 -62.94
CA MET A 1 12.18 -83.55 -62.20
C MET A 1 12.12 -82.77 -60.90
N SER A 2 11.05 -82.15 -60.48
CA SER A 2 9.68 -82.09 -60.99
C SER A 2 9.04 -80.84 -60.41
N CYS A 3 8.03 -80.35 -61.13
CA CYS A 3 7.10 -79.32 -60.73
C CYS A 3 6.27 -79.69 -59.49
N ASP A 4 5.47 -78.69 -59.12
CA ASP A 4 4.21 -78.68 -58.37
C ASP A 4 4.32 -78.19 -56.92
N GLY A 5 3.51 -77.24 -56.45
CA GLY A 5 2.34 -76.61 -57.06
C GLY A 5 1.40 -76.10 -55.97
N HIS A 6 0.73 -74.99 -56.27
CA HIS A 6 -0.60 -74.59 -55.78
C HIS A 6 -0.85 -73.92 -54.40
N ARG A 7 -1.51 -72.75 -54.57
CA ARG A 7 -2.75 -72.25 -53.92
C ARG A 7 -2.65 -71.39 -52.64
N ALA A 8 -2.71 -70.09 -52.90
CA ALA A 8 -3.72 -69.12 -52.47
C ALA A 8 -4.42 -69.28 -51.11
N ALA A 9 -4.32 -68.24 -50.27
CA ALA A 9 -5.42 -67.78 -49.42
C ALA A 9 -5.28 -66.28 -49.10
N CYS A 10 -6.15 -65.47 -49.72
CA CYS A 10 -6.40 -64.09 -49.34
C CYS A 10 -6.92 -64.03 -47.90
N ARG A 11 -6.28 -63.24 -47.04
CA ARG A 11 -6.89 -62.74 -45.79
C ARG A 11 -6.98 -61.23 -45.86
N GLY A 12 -8.20 -60.74 -46.09
CA GLY A 12 -8.56 -59.33 -45.98
C GLY A 12 -8.20 -58.81 -44.59
N ARG A 13 -7.46 -57.71 -44.56
CA ARG A 13 -7.18 -56.96 -43.34
C ARG A 13 -7.95 -55.66 -43.45
N SER A 14 -9.05 -55.58 -42.69
CA SER A 14 -9.93 -54.42 -42.60
C SER A 14 -9.15 -53.15 -42.28
N ALA A 15 -9.38 -52.11 -43.07
CA ALA A 15 -8.80 -50.79 -42.87
C ALA A 15 -9.26 -50.21 -41.50
N PRO A 16 -8.40 -49.45 -40.80
CA PRO A 16 -8.80 -48.78 -39.57
C PRO A 16 -9.82 -47.68 -39.89
N GLY A 17 -10.98 -47.76 -39.24
CA GLY A 17 -12.01 -46.71 -39.29
C GLY A 17 -11.43 -45.39 -38.79
N ARG A 18 -11.31 -44.43 -39.70
CA ARG A 18 -10.85 -43.06 -39.44
C ARG A 18 -11.91 -42.38 -38.58
N ARG A 19 -11.68 -42.28 -37.26
CA ARG A 19 -12.51 -41.47 -36.36
C ARG A 19 -12.26 -40.00 -36.71
N SER A 20 -13.25 -39.35 -37.31
CA SER A 20 -13.25 -37.89 -37.46
C SER A 20 -13.22 -37.26 -36.07
N PRO A 21 -12.31 -36.30 -35.78
CA PRO A 21 -12.38 -35.55 -34.54
C PRO A 21 -13.72 -34.82 -34.50
N ALA A 22 -14.45 -34.97 -33.39
CA ALA A 22 -15.70 -34.27 -33.17
C ALA A 22 -15.44 -32.75 -33.21
N GLY A 23 -16.29 -32.04 -33.95
CA GLY A 23 -16.04 -30.69 -34.46
C GLY A 23 -15.46 -29.70 -33.44
N GLU A 24 -14.34 -29.09 -33.83
CA GLU A 24 -13.82 -27.87 -33.22
C GLU A 24 -14.80 -26.73 -33.53
N ARG A 25 -15.55 -26.29 -32.52
CA ARG A 25 -16.41 -25.12 -32.61
C ARG A 25 -15.52 -23.89 -32.43
N GLY A 26 -15.35 -23.10 -33.49
CA GLY A 26 -14.66 -21.80 -33.40
C GLY A 26 -15.48 -20.80 -32.58
N PHE A 27 -14.80 -19.96 -31.79
CA PHE A 27 -15.42 -18.82 -31.12
C PHE A 27 -15.99 -17.84 -32.16
N THR A 28 -17.18 -17.32 -31.92
CA THR A 28 -17.73 -16.27 -32.78
C THR A 28 -17.04 -14.94 -32.44
N LEU A 29 -16.71 -14.13 -33.45
CA LEU A 29 -16.20 -12.76 -33.22
C LEU A 29 -17.19 -11.92 -32.42
N LEU A 30 -18.48 -12.20 -32.57
CA LEU A 30 -19.56 -11.54 -31.87
C LEU A 30 -19.59 -11.88 -30.37
N GLU A 31 -19.29 -13.12 -29.97
CA GLU A 31 -19.13 -13.48 -28.55
C GLU A 31 -18.02 -12.68 -27.90
N LEU A 32 -16.86 -12.59 -28.53
CA LEU A 32 -15.74 -11.85 -27.95
C LEU A 32 -16.03 -10.34 -27.91
N LEU A 33 -16.72 -9.81 -28.92
CA LEU A 33 -17.04 -8.39 -29.03
C LEU A 33 -18.06 -7.93 -27.98
N MET A 34 -19.15 -8.68 -27.79
CA MET A 34 -20.15 -8.33 -26.76
C MET A 34 -19.55 -8.45 -25.35
N VAL A 35 -18.74 -9.48 -25.10
CA VAL A 35 -18.11 -9.71 -23.80
C VAL A 35 -17.15 -8.58 -23.44
N THR A 36 -16.23 -8.23 -24.35
CA THR A 36 -15.29 -7.12 -24.13
C THR A 36 -15.99 -5.78 -24.07
N GLY A 37 -17.11 -5.60 -24.79
CA GLY A 37 -17.99 -4.43 -24.68
C GLY A 37 -18.59 -4.28 -23.28
N ILE A 38 -19.19 -5.34 -22.74
CA ILE A 38 -19.76 -5.31 -21.38
C ILE A 38 -18.66 -5.13 -20.32
N ILE A 39 -17.55 -5.85 -20.43
CA ILE A 39 -16.40 -5.69 -19.51
C ILE A 39 -15.85 -4.26 -19.58
N GLY A 40 -15.80 -3.65 -20.77
CA GLY A 40 -15.37 -2.26 -20.93
C GLY A 40 -16.25 -1.27 -20.18
N VAL A 41 -17.58 -1.41 -20.27
CA VAL A 41 -18.53 -0.56 -19.54
C VAL A 41 -18.40 -0.75 -18.03
N LEU A 42 -18.30 -2.00 -17.55
CA LEU A 42 -18.11 -2.28 -16.13
C LEU A 42 -16.78 -1.72 -15.62
N SER A 43 -15.69 -1.89 -16.37
CA SER A 43 -14.35 -1.45 -15.98
C SER A 43 -14.24 0.08 -15.90
N ALA A 44 -14.92 0.80 -16.79
CA ALA A 44 -14.95 2.26 -16.78
C ALA A 44 -15.51 2.84 -15.47
N ILE A 45 -16.47 2.16 -14.85
CA ILE A 45 -17.06 2.56 -13.56
C ILE A 45 -16.24 1.97 -12.40
N ALA A 46 -15.80 0.71 -12.51
CA ALA A 46 -15.15 0.00 -11.42
C ALA A 46 -13.75 0.52 -11.09
N ILE A 47 -12.94 0.86 -12.10
CA ILE A 47 -11.55 1.31 -11.91
C ILE A 47 -11.45 2.58 -11.03
N PRO A 48 -12.15 3.69 -11.32
CA PRO A 48 -12.04 4.89 -10.50
C PRO A 48 -12.59 4.69 -9.08
N LEU A 49 -13.63 3.87 -8.92
CA LEU A 49 -14.16 3.50 -7.61
C LEU A 49 -13.12 2.73 -6.78
N LEU A 50 -12.46 1.75 -7.41
CA LEU A 50 -11.44 0.93 -6.77
C LEU A 50 -10.22 1.78 -6.36
N GLN A 51 -9.75 2.68 -7.22
CA GLN A 51 -8.63 3.58 -6.89
C GLN A 51 -8.90 4.40 -5.64
N ARG A 52 -10.11 4.97 -5.52
CA ARG A 52 -10.53 5.72 -4.32
C ARG A 52 -10.57 4.82 -3.08
N ALA A 53 -11.09 3.60 -3.21
CA ALA A 53 -11.15 2.66 -2.09
C ALA A 53 -9.75 2.26 -1.59
N ILE A 54 -8.78 2.08 -2.48
CA ILE A 54 -7.39 1.78 -2.13
C ILE A 54 -6.78 2.94 -1.33
N VAL A 55 -6.86 4.18 -1.84
CA VAL A 55 -6.32 5.36 -1.14
C VAL A 55 -6.95 5.52 0.25
N GLN A 56 -8.26 5.31 0.39
CA GLN A 56 -8.94 5.37 1.68
C GLN A 56 -8.49 4.26 2.64
N SER A 57 -8.20 3.06 2.13
CA SER A 57 -7.67 1.96 2.94
C SER A 57 -6.25 2.23 3.44
N GLU A 58 -5.42 2.84 2.59
CA GLU A 58 -4.06 3.23 2.93
C GLU A 58 -4.04 4.37 3.95
N LEU A 59 -4.90 5.39 3.78
CA LEU A 59 -5.08 6.46 4.75
C LEU A 59 -5.43 5.92 6.14
N LYS A 60 -6.38 4.99 6.23
CA LYS A 60 -6.74 4.36 7.53
C LYS A 60 -5.59 3.59 8.15
N ALA A 61 -4.81 2.89 7.33
CA ALA A 61 -3.65 2.14 7.78
C ALA A 61 -2.55 3.06 8.31
N VAL A 62 -2.26 4.16 7.60
CA VAL A 62 -1.30 5.19 8.01
C VAL A 62 -1.75 5.89 9.28
N VAL A 63 -3.03 6.23 9.43
CA VAL A 63 -3.56 6.81 10.67
C VAL A 63 -3.38 5.87 11.86
N SER A 64 -3.63 4.56 11.67
CA SER A 64 -3.40 3.56 12.71
C SER A 64 -1.92 3.44 13.10
N GLU A 65 -1.02 3.47 12.12
CA GLU A 65 0.42 3.47 12.37
C GLU A 65 0.89 4.78 13.02
N GLY A 66 0.34 5.91 12.60
CA GLY A 66 0.59 7.21 13.21
C GLY A 66 0.21 7.22 14.68
N ARG A 67 -0.91 6.58 15.07
CA ARG A 67 -1.27 6.44 16.49
C ARG A 67 -0.24 5.62 17.26
N THR A 68 0.32 4.60 16.62
CA THR A 68 1.38 3.78 17.21
C THR A 68 2.66 4.59 17.41
N ILE A 69 3.04 5.43 16.44
CA ILE A 69 4.18 6.35 16.54
C ILE A 69 3.93 7.41 17.61
N HIS A 70 2.74 7.99 17.66
CA HIS A 70 2.36 8.95 18.68
C HIS A 70 2.54 8.36 20.09
N THR A 71 2.05 7.13 20.32
CA THR A 71 2.31 6.42 21.58
C THR A 71 3.79 6.12 21.79
N ALA A 72 4.55 5.82 20.73
CA ALA A 72 5.99 5.58 20.82
C ALA A 72 6.74 6.84 21.30
N PHE A 73 6.41 8.01 20.77
CA PHE A 73 6.94 9.29 21.26
C PHE A 73 6.58 9.51 22.73
N LYS A 74 5.31 9.31 23.13
CA LYS A 74 4.90 9.45 24.54
C LYS A 74 5.66 8.50 25.46
N ASN A 75 5.90 7.25 25.04
CA ASN A 75 6.70 6.30 25.81
C ASN A 75 8.17 6.74 25.92
N TYR A 76 8.75 7.26 24.84
CA TYR A 76 10.10 7.83 24.88
C TYR A 76 10.20 8.98 25.89
N TYR A 77 9.22 9.89 25.89
CA TYR A 77 9.12 10.99 26.84
C TYR A 77 9.01 10.51 28.29
N LEU A 78 8.23 9.46 28.56
CA LEU A 78 8.12 8.89 29.91
C LEU A 78 9.45 8.37 30.45
N ASP A 79 10.31 7.84 29.57
CA ASP A 79 11.59 7.27 29.97
C ASP A 79 12.75 8.29 30.01
N HIS A 80 12.74 9.29 29.13
CA HIS A 80 13.83 10.28 28.99
C HIS A 80 13.50 11.66 29.55
N GLY A 81 12.23 11.93 29.87
CA GLY A 81 11.74 13.24 30.34
C GLY A 81 11.65 14.32 29.25
N GLN A 82 12.00 13.97 28.00
CA GLN A 82 11.99 14.87 26.85
C GLN A 82 11.76 14.04 25.57
N TYR A 83 11.16 14.65 24.56
CA TYR A 83 11.07 14.10 23.21
C TYR A 83 12.44 14.16 22.51
N PRO A 84 12.67 13.31 21.49
CA PRO A 84 13.90 13.36 20.69
C PRO A 84 14.14 14.78 20.16
N SER A 85 15.38 15.23 20.11
CA SER A 85 15.67 16.59 19.62
C SER A 85 15.62 16.66 18.09
N THR A 86 15.55 17.86 17.52
CA THR A 86 15.77 18.03 16.07
C THR A 86 17.25 17.89 15.70
N THR A 87 18.18 18.08 16.65
CA THR A 87 19.63 18.04 16.42
C THR A 87 20.37 17.47 17.61
N GLY A 88 21.51 16.81 17.39
CA GLY A 88 22.36 16.24 18.45
C GLY A 88 22.42 14.72 18.42
N SER A 89 22.89 14.11 19.52
CA SER A 89 23.02 12.63 19.63
C SER A 89 21.68 11.91 19.76
N ASP A 90 20.68 12.60 20.30
CA ASP A 90 19.35 12.05 20.58
C ASP A 90 18.33 12.56 19.54
N ALA A 91 18.85 12.97 18.37
CA ALA A 91 18.05 13.56 17.31
C ALA A 91 17.10 12.53 16.70
N PHE A 92 15.90 12.98 16.34
CA PHE A 92 14.97 12.17 15.57
C PHE A 92 15.41 12.08 14.11
N GLU A 93 15.63 10.86 13.63
CA GLU A 93 15.98 10.59 12.25
C GLU A 93 14.72 10.21 11.45
N LEU A 94 14.32 11.07 10.51
CA LEU A 94 13.07 10.96 9.73
C LEU A 94 12.99 9.67 8.89
N ASP A 95 14.13 9.19 8.39
CA ASP A 95 14.21 8.04 7.48
C ASP A 95 14.08 6.71 8.22
N THR A 96 14.63 6.65 9.43
CA THR A 96 14.78 5.41 10.20
C THR A 96 13.86 5.33 11.40
N PHE A 97 13.22 6.45 11.78
CA PHE A 97 12.47 6.60 13.02
C PHE A 97 13.31 6.31 14.28
N GLU A 98 14.62 6.54 14.21
CA GLU A 98 15.48 6.51 15.40
C GLU A 98 15.30 7.79 16.22
N PRO A 99 15.41 7.74 17.56
CA PRO A 99 15.76 6.59 18.41
C PRO A 99 14.59 5.66 18.78
N LEU A 100 13.38 5.92 18.28
CA LEU A 100 12.17 5.19 18.67
C LEU A 100 12.23 3.70 18.30
N ARG A 101 12.89 3.38 17.19
CA ARG A 101 13.01 2.01 16.67
C ARG A 101 14.05 1.19 17.44
N SER A 102 15.25 1.73 17.67
CA SER A 102 16.30 1.06 18.46
C SER A 102 15.85 0.81 19.91
N ASN A 103 15.17 1.79 20.52
CA ASN A 103 14.65 1.66 21.88
C ASN A 103 13.33 0.85 21.97
N ARG A 104 12.88 0.24 20.87
CA ARG A 104 11.69 -0.61 20.78
C ARG A 104 10.37 0.07 21.14
N TYR A 105 10.30 1.39 21.13
CA TYR A 105 9.03 2.12 21.27
C TYR A 105 8.18 2.00 20.01
N TYR A 106 8.81 1.90 18.84
CA TYR A 106 8.14 1.77 17.55
C TYR A 106 8.55 0.49 16.81
N VAL A 107 7.56 -0.28 16.39
CA VAL A 107 7.72 -1.42 15.48
C VAL A 107 6.70 -1.29 14.37
N GLY A 108 7.16 -0.87 13.18
CA GLY A 108 6.30 -0.71 12.02
C GLY A 108 7.07 -0.50 10.73
N ASN A 109 6.32 -0.45 9.64
CA ASN A 109 6.83 -0.20 8.28
C ASN A 109 6.08 0.97 7.64
N LEU A 110 5.98 2.08 8.37
CA LEU A 110 5.33 3.28 7.86
C LEU A 110 6.10 3.85 6.66
N GLY A 111 7.43 3.76 6.65
CA GLY A 111 8.29 4.27 5.57
C GLY A 111 7.80 3.87 4.17
N ALA A 112 7.50 2.59 3.92
CA ALA A 112 7.00 2.13 2.62
C ALA A 112 5.66 2.77 2.16
N ARG A 113 4.95 3.45 3.05
CA ARG A 113 3.68 4.16 2.79
C ARG A 113 3.86 5.68 2.67
N LEU A 114 5.03 6.20 3.00
CA LEU A 114 5.35 7.62 2.91
C LEU A 114 5.92 7.98 1.54
N LEU A 115 5.72 9.23 1.15
CA LEU A 115 6.38 9.80 -0.02
C LEU A 115 7.89 9.86 0.25
N GLY A 116 8.70 9.32 -0.67
CA GLY A 116 10.16 9.26 -0.47
C GLY A 116 10.62 8.29 0.62
N GLU A 117 9.71 7.45 1.16
CA GLU A 117 9.98 6.45 2.18
C GLU A 117 10.34 6.96 3.58
N GLN A 118 10.18 8.26 3.84
CA GLN A 118 10.60 8.94 5.07
C GLN A 118 9.57 9.97 5.53
N ALA A 119 9.66 10.41 6.79
CA ALA A 119 8.89 11.57 7.24
C ALA A 119 9.41 12.87 6.60
N ASP A 120 8.52 13.84 6.37
CA ASP A 120 8.86 15.07 5.65
C ASP A 120 9.56 16.08 6.56
N ALA A 121 9.07 16.21 7.79
CA ALA A 121 9.59 17.16 8.74
C ALA A 121 9.31 16.72 10.18
N TYR A 122 10.22 17.10 11.07
CA TYR A 122 10.10 16.92 12.51
C TYR A 122 10.52 18.19 13.21
N GLY A 123 9.81 18.55 14.27
CA GLY A 123 10.23 19.58 15.18
C GLY A 123 9.89 19.20 16.62
N SER A 124 10.82 19.46 17.52
CA SER A 124 10.60 19.48 18.95
C SER A 124 10.82 20.92 19.46
N PRO A 125 9.77 21.75 19.55
CA PRO A 125 9.89 23.10 20.12
C PRO A 125 10.42 23.05 21.55
N ASP A 126 11.31 23.99 21.88
CA ASP A 126 11.97 24.11 23.19
C ASP A 126 11.49 25.37 23.94
N ASP A 127 10.19 25.57 23.95
CA ASP A 127 9.60 26.83 24.43
C ASP A 127 9.73 26.99 25.96
N GLN A 128 10.10 25.92 26.68
CA GLN A 128 10.23 25.86 28.15
C GLN A 128 11.58 25.25 28.64
N GLY A 129 12.57 25.04 27.76
CA GLY A 129 13.93 24.60 28.14
C GLY A 129 14.16 23.09 28.17
N GLN A 130 13.16 22.27 27.82
CA GLN A 130 13.31 20.89 27.38
C GLN A 130 12.32 20.60 26.24
N ASN A 131 12.64 19.62 25.38
CA ASN A 131 11.78 19.16 24.27
C ASN A 131 10.50 18.49 24.80
N GLN A 132 9.55 19.28 25.32
CA GLN A 132 8.30 18.78 25.91
C GLN A 132 7.15 18.72 24.90
N GLU A 133 7.43 19.15 23.67
CA GLU A 133 6.49 19.12 22.57
C GLU A 133 7.14 18.50 21.35
N PHE A 134 6.31 17.94 20.48
CA PHE A 134 6.78 17.47 19.19
C PHE A 134 5.69 17.56 18.13
N TRP A 135 6.14 17.63 16.89
CA TRP A 135 5.32 17.42 15.72
C TRP A 135 6.13 16.72 14.64
N VAL A 136 5.46 15.83 13.90
CA VAL A 136 6.00 15.12 12.74
C VAL A 136 5.01 15.27 11.59
N GLU A 137 5.49 15.70 10.44
CA GLU A 137 4.73 15.75 9.20
C GLU A 137 5.18 14.65 8.24
N MET A 138 4.20 14.02 7.59
CA MET A 138 4.38 12.86 6.72
C MET A 138 3.39 12.89 5.55
N THR A 139 3.88 12.72 4.33
CA THR A 139 3.06 12.73 3.10
C THR A 139 2.82 11.31 2.62
N LEU A 140 1.61 11.00 2.14
CA LEU A 140 1.29 9.67 1.64
C LEU A 140 1.96 9.40 0.29
N SER A 141 2.51 8.20 0.11
CA SER A 141 3.13 7.77 -1.16
C SER A 141 2.14 7.73 -2.33
N LYS A 142 0.88 7.42 -2.04
CA LYS A 142 -0.17 7.13 -3.03
C LYS A 142 -0.98 8.35 -3.42
N ASP A 143 -0.96 9.37 -2.58
CA ASP A 143 -1.61 10.64 -2.81
C ASP A 143 -0.84 11.76 -2.11
N SER A 144 -0.07 12.53 -2.90
CA SER A 144 0.73 13.63 -2.37
C SER A 144 -0.08 14.83 -1.88
N SER A 145 -1.40 14.86 -2.13
CA SER A 145 -2.29 15.89 -1.56
C SER A 145 -2.58 15.63 -0.08
N ILE A 146 -2.41 14.39 0.36
CA ILE A 146 -2.72 13.94 1.73
C ILE A 146 -1.45 13.96 2.57
N ARG A 147 -1.47 14.80 3.60
CA ARG A 147 -0.43 14.89 4.62
C ARG A 147 -1.00 14.49 5.97
N PHE A 148 -0.19 13.88 6.80
CA PHE A 148 -0.53 13.52 8.17
C PHE A 148 0.40 14.25 9.11
N LEU A 149 -0.18 14.76 10.17
CA LEU A 149 0.50 15.42 11.28
C LEU A 149 0.30 14.55 12.51
N ILE A 150 1.41 14.19 13.15
CA ILE A 150 1.40 13.61 14.48
C ILE A 150 1.98 14.66 15.40
N CYS A 151 1.25 15.09 16.41
CA CYS A 151 1.72 16.15 17.29
C CYS A 151 1.21 16.01 18.72
N ASP A 152 2.00 16.57 19.61
CA ASP A 152 1.68 16.89 21.00
C ASP A 152 2.28 18.28 21.25
N SER A 153 1.67 19.30 20.62
CA SER A 153 2.22 20.66 20.52
C SER A 153 1.16 21.67 20.08
N ASP A 154 1.27 22.91 20.54
CA ASP A 154 0.54 24.07 20.02
C ASP A 154 1.28 24.82 18.89
N ASN A 155 2.55 24.49 18.67
CA ASN A 155 3.41 25.05 17.61
C ASN A 155 3.47 24.17 16.35
N ALA A 156 2.64 23.12 16.27
CA ALA A 156 2.59 22.24 15.11
C ALA A 156 2.15 22.99 13.83
N PRO A 157 2.67 22.65 12.64
CA PRO A 157 2.17 23.18 11.38
C PRO A 157 0.65 22.98 11.29
N LEU A 158 -0.08 24.02 10.87
CA LEU A 158 -1.55 24.00 10.75
C LEU A 158 -2.35 23.90 12.08
N SER A 159 -1.70 23.99 13.25
CA SER A 159 -2.39 24.08 14.55
C SER A 159 -3.21 25.38 14.70
N GLY A 160 -2.75 26.48 14.10
CA GLY A 160 -3.36 27.80 14.32
C GLY A 160 -3.18 28.34 15.74
N GLY A 161 -2.21 27.81 16.51
CA GLY A 161 -1.94 28.20 17.90
C GLY A 161 -2.84 27.52 18.92
N THR A 162 -3.44 26.38 18.56
CA THR A 162 -4.22 25.54 19.48
C THR A 162 -3.46 24.28 19.81
N TYR A 163 -3.48 23.84 21.07
CA TYR A 163 -2.79 22.61 21.45
C TYR A 163 -3.42 21.41 20.74
N LEU A 164 -2.62 20.73 19.92
CA LEU A 164 -3.03 19.53 19.21
C LEU A 164 -2.33 18.32 19.83
N ASP A 165 -3.12 17.31 20.18
CA ASP A 165 -2.67 16.01 20.68
C ASP A 165 -3.26 14.91 19.79
N GLY A 166 -2.41 14.16 19.11
CA GLY A 166 -2.78 12.97 18.35
C GLY A 166 -2.35 12.98 16.90
N VAL A 167 -3.20 12.40 16.04
CA VAL A 167 -2.92 12.18 14.62
C VAL A 167 -4.01 12.83 13.78
N PHE A 168 -3.60 13.74 12.92
CA PHE A 168 -4.47 14.53 12.06
C PHE A 168 -4.10 14.29 10.61
N ALA A 169 -5.08 14.21 9.73
CA ALA A 169 -4.88 14.15 8.29
C ALA A 169 -5.36 15.45 7.67
N TYR A 170 -4.60 15.96 6.72
CA TYR A 170 -4.90 17.15 5.95
C TYR A 170 -4.86 16.81 4.47
N GLU A 171 -5.85 17.29 3.73
CA GLU A 171 -5.86 17.26 2.26
C GLU A 171 -5.88 18.72 1.79
N ASP A 172 -4.89 19.12 0.99
CA ASP A 172 -4.76 20.49 0.48
C ASP A 172 -4.82 21.59 1.57
N GLY A 173 -4.33 21.27 2.78
CA GLY A 173 -4.32 22.19 3.94
C GLY A 173 -5.63 22.23 4.73
N VAL A 174 -6.65 21.46 4.36
CA VAL A 174 -7.89 21.31 5.12
C VAL A 174 -7.87 20.01 5.90
N GLN A 175 -8.16 20.09 7.20
CA GLN A 175 -8.24 18.91 8.05
C GLN A 175 -9.38 17.99 7.61
N LYS A 176 -9.07 16.71 7.42
CA LYS A 176 -10.07 15.66 7.25
C LYS A 176 -10.44 15.07 8.61
N ASN A 177 -11.75 14.98 8.86
CA ASN A 177 -12.26 14.16 9.94
C ASN A 177 -11.99 12.69 9.60
N LEU A 178 -11.12 12.07 10.39
CA LEU A 178 -10.72 10.68 10.30
C LEU A 178 -11.69 9.75 11.04
#